data_AF-A0A951VAZ8-F1
#
_entry.id   AF-A0A951VAZ8-F1
#
_cell.length_a   1.000
_cell.length_b   1.000
_cell.length_c   1.000
_cell.angle_alpha   90.00
_cell.angle_beta   90.00
_cell.angle_gamma   90.00
#
_symmetry.space_group_name_H-M   'P 1'
#
loop_
_entity.id
_entity.type
_entity.pdbx_description
1 polymer ?
#
loop_
_entity_poly.entity_id
_entity_poly.type
_entity_poly.pdbx_seq_one_letter_code
_entity_poly.pdbx_strand_id
1 'polypeptide(L)'
;MFNKSEKEERQYLEKIKKKLKYALEQIDRSVDNFAREIKEQKKYLWENKAGMDHVEKVSVRQSVTQSALTGDAALEKKKRVQKLMQSPWFGRFDFKETDRNNSLPVYIGVYAYYDEEQKENIIYDWRAPVSTMFYDFELGKASYNAPGGTVEGDITLKRQFRIREGRMEYMLESSLNIHDDILQLELGKASDEKMKHIVATIQRDQNAIIRNESSNVLIIQGVAGSGKTSIALHRIAFLLYRFRETLSSKDILIISPNRVFADYISNILPELGEEKIPETGMEDLASDLLENKYKFQPFFEHVSHIIEKEDDNLKERIRFKASFEFINRINDYILHIENDYFKPVDVVVKRYPVPAFYIKEKFKTYNRLPLFLRFNAIVKDIERDLMYYNHYEISSGEREILRKSVKGMFKITNLRELYKDFYFWMGRPELFRYAKGSVYEY
;
A
#
# COMPACT_ATOMS: atom_id res chain seq x y z
N MET A 1 35.11 14.95 -6.49
CA MET A 1 36.17 14.30 -7.30
C MET A 1 35.53 13.93 -8.63
N PHE A 2 36.03 14.44 -9.75
CA PHE A 2 35.44 14.19 -11.07
C PHE A 2 36.07 12.93 -11.66
N ASN A 3 35.40 11.78 -11.57
CA ASN A 3 35.88 10.57 -12.24
C ASN A 3 35.58 10.72 -13.72
N LYS A 4 36.60 10.80 -14.58
CA LYS A 4 36.47 11.00 -16.03
C LYS A 4 36.47 9.68 -16.81
N SER A 5 37.15 8.65 -16.32
CA SER A 5 37.23 7.34 -16.99
C SER A 5 36.44 6.25 -16.26
N GLU A 6 36.07 5.18 -16.97
CA GLU A 6 35.47 3.98 -16.37
C GLU A 6 36.39 3.38 -15.29
N LYS A 7 37.71 3.44 -15.50
CA LYS A 7 38.71 2.97 -14.53
C LYS A 7 38.62 3.75 -13.21
N GLU A 8 38.48 5.07 -13.28
CA GLU A 8 38.29 5.91 -12.09
C GLU A 8 36.95 5.62 -11.39
N GLU A 9 35.88 5.36 -12.15
CA GLU A 9 34.58 4.99 -11.57
C GLU A 9 34.62 3.62 -10.88
N ARG A 10 35.34 2.65 -11.44
CA ARG A 10 35.59 1.35 -10.78
C ARG A 10 36.40 1.51 -9.50
N GLN A 11 37.41 2.38 -9.49
CA GLN A 11 38.18 2.68 -8.28
C GLN A 11 37.32 3.40 -7.22
N TYR A 12 36.46 4.32 -7.66
CA TYR A 12 35.53 5.01 -6.78
C TYR A 12 34.50 4.06 -6.16
N LEU A 13 33.95 3.13 -6.95
CA LEU A 13 33.10 2.05 -6.46
C LEU A 13 33.77 1.24 -5.34
N GLU A 14 35.03 0.82 -5.53
CA GLU A 14 35.77 0.10 -4.49
C GLU A 14 36.01 0.97 -3.25
N LYS A 15 36.26 2.27 -3.41
CA LYS A 15 36.36 3.21 -2.28
C LYS A 15 35.06 3.30 -1.50
N ILE A 16 33.92 3.45 -2.18
CA ILE A 16 32.61 3.54 -1.51
C ILE A 16 32.24 2.20 -0.86
N LYS A 17 32.55 1.07 -1.48
CA LYS A 17 32.36 -0.26 -0.86
C LYS A 17 33.10 -0.39 0.47
N LYS A 18 34.33 0.11 0.56
CA LYS A 18 35.07 0.13 1.83
C LYS A 18 34.37 0.98 2.90
N LYS A 19 33.86 2.16 2.51
CA LYS A 19 33.08 3.03 3.41
C LYS A 19 31.79 2.37 3.88
N LEU A 20 31.03 1.77 2.97
CA LEU A 20 29.79 1.04 3.28
C LEU A 20 30.05 -0.15 4.20
N LYS A 21 31.14 -0.89 3.96
CA LYS A 21 31.55 -2.00 4.82
C LYS A 21 31.88 -1.51 6.24
N TYR A 22 32.65 -0.44 6.36
CA TYR A 22 32.97 0.17 7.65
C TYR A 22 31.69 0.65 8.38
N ALA A 23 30.79 1.33 7.67
CA ALA A 23 29.51 1.75 8.23
C ALA A 23 28.66 0.55 8.69
N LEU A 24 28.64 -0.53 7.92
CA LEU A 24 27.93 -1.76 8.29
C LEU A 24 28.49 -2.38 9.58
N GLU A 25 29.82 -2.44 9.71
CA GLU A 25 30.48 -2.93 10.93
C GLU A 25 30.14 -2.06 12.16
N GLN A 26 30.04 -0.74 12.00
CA GLN A 26 29.61 0.16 13.09
C GLN A 26 28.15 -0.06 13.47
N ILE A 27 27.26 -0.20 12.47
CA ILE A 27 25.84 -0.47 12.70
C ILE A 27 25.66 -1.81 13.41
N ASP A 28 26.41 -2.85 13.02
CA ASP A 28 26.37 -4.16 13.66
C ASP A 28 26.73 -4.08 15.14
N ARG A 29 27.83 -3.39 15.48
CA ARG A 29 28.20 -3.16 16.88
C ARG A 29 27.12 -2.40 17.65
N SER A 30 26.50 -1.39 17.04
CA SER A 30 25.42 -0.63 17.65
C SER A 30 24.18 -1.49 17.92
N VAL A 31 23.80 -2.33 16.96
CA VAL A 31 22.66 -3.27 17.10
C VAL A 31 22.93 -4.25 18.24
N ASP A 32 24.14 -4.81 18.32
CA ASP A 32 24.53 -5.73 19.39
C ASP A 32 24.55 -5.05 20.78
N ASN A 33 24.94 -3.77 20.84
CA ASN A 33 24.87 -2.98 22.06
C ASN A 33 23.42 -2.77 22.51
N PHE A 34 22.53 -2.33 21.60
CA PHE A 34 21.11 -2.15 21.91
C PHE A 34 20.45 -3.46 22.37
N ALA A 35 20.76 -4.58 21.72
CA ALA A 35 20.25 -5.88 22.12
C ALA A 35 20.69 -6.27 23.55
N ARG A 36 21.94 -5.97 23.93
CA ARG A 36 22.45 -6.17 25.29
C ARG A 36 21.78 -5.25 26.30
N GLU A 37 21.68 -3.95 26.02
CA GLU A 37 21.03 -2.96 26.89
C GLU A 37 19.57 -3.32 27.17
N ILE A 38 18.80 -3.68 26.14
CA ILE A 38 17.40 -4.10 26.28
C ILE A 38 17.29 -5.33 27.18
N LYS A 39 18.21 -6.29 27.05
CA LYS A 39 18.23 -7.50 27.86
C LYS A 39 18.55 -7.19 29.33
N GLU A 40 19.53 -6.33 29.59
CA GLU A 40 19.92 -5.90 30.93
C GLU A 40 18.80 -5.10 31.62
N GLN A 41 18.17 -4.16 30.92
CA GLN A 41 17.05 -3.38 31.45
C GLN A 41 15.82 -4.26 31.74
N LYS A 42 15.52 -5.24 30.89
CA LYS A 42 14.45 -6.23 31.14
C LYS A 42 14.76 -7.09 32.35
N LYS A 43 16.01 -7.52 32.52
CA LYS A 43 16.46 -8.28 33.69
C LYS A 43 16.33 -7.45 34.98
N TYR A 44 16.80 -6.20 34.95
CA TYR A 44 16.67 -5.26 36.07
C TYR A 44 15.21 -5.04 36.49
N LEU A 45 14.30 -4.87 35.52
CA LEU A 45 12.86 -4.73 35.77
C LEU A 45 12.26 -6.00 36.39
N TRP A 46 12.74 -7.18 36.00
CA TRP A 46 12.28 -8.46 36.55
C TRP A 46 12.76 -8.66 38.00
N GLU A 47 14.04 -8.44 38.27
CA GLU A 47 14.66 -8.66 39.59
C GLU A 47 14.15 -7.67 40.64
N ASN A 48 13.89 -6.41 40.27
CA ASN A 48 13.50 -5.35 41.19
C ASN A 48 11.99 -5.05 41.19
N LYS A 49 11.17 -5.90 40.54
CA LYS A 49 9.73 -5.67 40.34
C LYS A 49 8.96 -5.41 41.64
N ALA A 50 9.35 -6.08 42.72
CA ALA A 50 8.70 -5.99 44.02
C ALA A 50 9.08 -4.72 44.82
N GLY A 51 10.30 -4.20 44.60
CA GLY A 51 10.82 -3.02 45.32
C GLY A 51 10.57 -1.68 44.61
N MET A 52 10.28 -1.71 43.30
CA MET A 52 10.08 -0.49 42.52
C MET A 52 8.71 0.17 42.72
N ASP A 53 8.72 1.49 42.83
CA ASP A 53 7.51 2.30 42.79
C ASP A 53 6.92 2.39 41.37
N HIS A 54 5.79 3.09 41.21
CA HIS A 54 5.14 3.23 39.91
C HIS A 54 5.95 4.09 38.93
N VAL A 55 6.62 5.14 39.42
CA VAL A 55 7.37 6.10 38.60
C VAL A 55 8.61 5.43 38.02
N GLU A 56 9.36 4.68 38.84
CA GLU A 56 10.50 3.88 38.43
C GLU A 56 10.13 2.85 37.38
N LYS A 57 9.01 2.13 37.57
CA LYS A 57 8.49 1.16 36.59
C LYS A 57 8.19 1.80 35.24
N VAL A 58 7.58 2.98 35.23
CA VAL A 58 7.27 3.72 34.00
C VAL A 58 8.55 4.19 33.32
N SER A 59 9.49 4.75 34.06
CA SER A 59 10.79 5.22 33.54
C SER A 59 11.58 4.10 32.88
N VAL A 60 11.74 2.95 33.53
CA VAL A 60 12.46 1.80 32.96
C VAL A 60 11.76 1.27 31.70
N ARG A 61 10.41 1.18 31.71
CA ARG A 61 9.66 0.77 30.51
C ARG A 61 9.89 1.75 29.35
N GLN A 62 9.85 3.05 29.61
CA GLN A 62 10.08 4.07 28.61
C GLN A 62 11.49 3.96 28.02
N SER A 63 12.51 3.74 28.85
CA SER A 63 13.88 3.48 28.39
C SER A 63 13.97 2.24 27.50
N VAL A 64 13.35 1.12 27.90
CA VAL A 64 13.33 -0.11 27.10
C VAL A 64 12.65 0.13 25.75
N THR A 65 11.52 0.83 25.73
CA THR A 65 10.83 1.21 24.50
C THR A 65 11.70 2.08 23.61
N GLN A 66 12.40 3.08 24.17
CA GLN A 66 13.30 3.95 23.42
C GLN A 66 14.48 3.18 22.81
N SER A 67 15.13 2.31 23.59
CA SER A 67 16.22 1.46 23.09
C SER A 67 15.72 0.50 22.00
N ALA A 68 14.51 -0.05 22.14
CA ALA A 68 13.91 -0.91 21.11
C ALA A 68 13.65 -0.14 19.80
N LEU A 69 13.02 1.03 19.88
CA LEU A 69 12.77 1.88 18.71
C LEU A 69 14.07 2.27 18.00
N THR A 70 15.11 2.62 18.76
CA THR A 70 16.42 3.00 18.20
C THR A 70 17.13 1.78 17.58
N GLY A 71 17.02 0.61 18.22
CA GLY A 71 17.52 -0.66 17.70
C GLY A 71 16.85 -1.07 16.39
N ASP A 72 15.52 -0.94 16.30
CA ASP A 72 14.76 -1.21 15.08
C ASP A 72 15.17 -0.26 13.94
N ALA A 73 15.35 1.03 14.24
CA ALA A 73 15.86 1.99 13.25
C ALA A 73 17.29 1.65 12.77
N ALA A 74 18.15 1.16 13.67
CA ALA A 74 19.49 0.71 13.31
C ALA A 74 19.46 -0.56 12.44
N LEU A 75 18.55 -1.50 12.70
CA LEU A 75 18.33 -2.68 11.86
C LEU A 75 17.83 -2.29 10.46
N GLU A 76 16.94 -1.32 10.35
CA GLU A 76 16.52 -0.80 9.04
C GLU A 76 17.68 -0.11 8.30
N LYS A 77 18.49 0.70 8.99
CA LYS A 77 19.72 1.28 8.43
C LYS A 77 20.67 0.19 7.93
N LYS A 78 20.85 -0.90 8.69
CA LYS A 78 21.65 -2.07 8.32
C LYS A 78 21.18 -2.68 7.00
N LYS A 79 19.88 -2.99 6.88
CA LYS A 79 19.29 -3.57 5.65
C LYS A 79 19.53 -2.67 4.43
N ARG A 80 19.37 -1.35 4.58
CA ARG A 80 19.63 -0.38 3.50
C ARG A 80 21.09 -0.39 3.06
N VAL A 81 22.03 -0.36 4.01
CA VAL A 81 23.48 -0.41 3.70
C VAL A 81 23.86 -1.73 3.04
N GLN A 82 23.29 -2.87 3.47
CA GLN A 82 23.52 -4.16 2.83
C GLN A 82 23.06 -4.19 1.37
N LYS A 83 21.90 -3.60 1.07
CA LYS A 83 21.42 -3.44 -0.32
C LYS A 83 22.34 -2.53 -1.14
N LEU A 84 22.77 -1.40 -0.57
CA LEU A 84 23.74 -0.51 -1.22
C LEU A 84 25.10 -1.19 -1.49
N MET A 85 25.54 -2.15 -0.66
CA MET A 85 26.75 -2.91 -0.95
C MET A 85 26.65 -3.76 -2.22
N GLN A 86 25.44 -4.22 -2.59
CA GLN A 86 25.21 -4.99 -3.81
C GLN A 86 25.11 -4.09 -5.03
N SER A 87 24.34 -2.99 -4.92
CA SER A 87 24.15 -2.02 -6.00
C SER A 87 24.01 -0.61 -5.40
N PRO A 88 25.10 0.16 -5.27
CA PRO A 88 25.09 1.42 -4.55
C PRO A 88 24.43 2.55 -5.34
N TRP A 89 24.68 2.63 -6.64
CA TRP A 89 24.05 3.58 -7.55
C TRP A 89 23.86 2.97 -8.94
N PHE A 90 22.86 3.45 -9.65
CA PHE A 90 22.59 3.08 -11.04
C PHE A 90 22.78 4.26 -12.00
N GLY A 91 22.84 5.50 -11.48
CA GLY A 91 22.97 6.71 -12.28
C GLY A 91 23.95 7.71 -11.67
N ARG A 92 24.52 8.56 -12.53
CA ARG A 92 25.26 9.76 -12.13
C ARG A 92 24.92 10.89 -13.09
N PHE A 93 24.83 12.10 -12.58
CA PHE A 93 24.93 13.30 -13.39
C PHE A 93 25.78 14.36 -12.70
N ASP A 94 26.43 15.21 -13.49
CA ASP A 94 27.26 16.29 -12.97
C ASP A 94 26.53 17.62 -13.15
N PHE A 95 26.15 18.24 -12.03
CA PHE A 95 25.33 19.44 -12.01
C PHE A 95 26.16 20.67 -11.65
N LYS A 96 26.09 21.70 -12.48
CA LYS A 96 26.70 23.01 -12.23
C LYS A 96 25.59 24.02 -11.95
N GLU A 97 25.39 24.33 -10.68
CA GLU A 97 24.45 25.37 -10.24
C GLU A 97 24.87 26.74 -10.78
N THR A 98 23.92 27.58 -11.20
CA THR A 98 24.21 28.90 -11.81
C THR A 98 25.11 29.77 -10.94
N ASP A 99 24.89 29.75 -9.62
CA ASP A 99 25.62 30.58 -8.66
C ASP A 99 26.93 29.94 -8.17
N ARG A 100 27.26 28.72 -8.61
CA ARG A 100 28.48 28.01 -8.22
C ARG A 100 29.37 27.74 -9.42
N ASN A 101 30.66 28.05 -9.26
CA ASN A 101 31.61 27.84 -10.34
C ASN A 101 31.98 26.35 -10.55
N ASN A 102 31.79 25.52 -9.53
CA ASN A 102 32.16 24.11 -9.55
C ASN A 102 30.96 23.22 -9.82
N SER A 103 31.11 22.31 -10.77
CA SER A 103 30.16 21.23 -10.97
C SER A 103 30.29 20.19 -9.85
N LEU A 104 29.18 19.59 -9.44
CA LEU A 104 29.09 18.60 -8.39
C LEU A 104 28.59 17.27 -8.97
N PRO A 105 29.32 16.17 -8.76
CA PRO A 105 28.84 14.86 -9.16
C PRO A 105 27.74 14.38 -8.21
N VAL A 106 26.60 14.01 -8.77
CA VAL A 106 25.43 13.49 -8.04
C VAL A 106 25.23 12.04 -8.46
N TYR A 107 25.51 11.11 -7.54
CA TYR A 107 25.24 9.68 -7.71
C TYR A 107 23.84 9.34 -7.22
N ILE A 108 23.09 8.56 -8.00
CA ILE A 108 21.70 8.20 -7.71
C ILE A 108 21.59 6.70 -7.47
N GLY A 109 21.10 6.35 -6.29
CA GLY A 109 20.83 4.99 -5.90
C GLY A 109 19.40 4.77 -5.41
N VAL A 110 19.11 3.52 -5.09
CA VAL A 110 17.84 3.12 -4.49
C VAL A 110 17.66 3.75 -3.10
N TYR A 111 18.76 3.89 -2.35
CA TYR A 111 18.79 4.55 -1.05
C TYR A 111 19.85 5.64 -1.03
N ALA A 112 19.62 6.66 -0.21
CA ALA A 112 20.66 7.63 0.11
C ALA A 112 21.74 7.03 1.03
N TYR A 113 22.97 7.48 0.85
CA TYR A 113 24.08 7.24 1.78
C TYR A 113 24.75 8.55 2.13
N TYR A 114 24.63 8.91 3.41
CA TYR A 114 25.29 10.06 4.01
C TYR A 114 26.55 9.60 4.73
N ASP A 115 27.67 10.22 4.42
CA ASP A 115 28.93 9.99 5.09
C ASP A 115 29.06 10.93 6.29
N GLU A 116 29.03 10.35 7.49
CA GLU A 116 29.09 11.11 8.74
C GLU A 116 30.47 11.75 8.99
N GLU A 117 31.57 11.18 8.46
CA GLU A 117 32.92 11.74 8.61
C GLU A 117 33.11 12.97 7.73
N GLN A 118 32.71 12.86 6.46
CA GLN A 118 32.86 13.95 5.47
C GLN A 118 31.71 14.95 5.53
N LYS A 119 30.62 14.63 6.24
CA LYS A 119 29.38 15.41 6.31
C LYS A 119 28.78 15.71 4.94
N GLU A 120 28.82 14.72 4.05
CA GLU A 120 28.37 14.85 2.67
C GLU A 120 27.49 13.65 2.25
N ASN A 121 26.46 13.93 1.45
CA ASN A 121 25.69 12.89 0.77
C ASN A 121 26.53 12.35 -0.40
N ILE A 122 26.95 11.10 -0.30
CA ILE A 122 27.68 10.41 -1.36
C ILE A 122 26.72 9.84 -2.40
N ILE A 123 25.60 9.28 -1.94
CA ILE A 123 24.57 8.69 -2.79
C ILE A 123 23.24 9.36 -2.46
N TYR A 124 22.54 9.81 -3.49
CA TYR A 124 21.23 10.41 -3.39
C TYR A 124 20.16 9.37 -3.74
N ASP A 125 19.04 9.45 -3.02
CA ASP A 125 17.89 8.61 -3.29
C ASP A 125 17.20 9.04 -4.59
N TRP A 126 16.84 8.10 -5.46
CA TRP A 126 16.15 8.39 -6.72
C TRP A 126 14.81 9.14 -6.54
N ARG A 127 14.19 9.03 -5.36
CA ARG A 127 12.93 9.70 -5.03
C ARG A 127 13.14 11.17 -4.63
N ALA A 128 14.37 11.55 -4.27
CA ALA A 128 14.70 12.91 -3.85
C ALA A 128 14.43 13.94 -4.97
N PRO A 129 14.10 15.21 -4.64
CA PRO A 129 13.83 16.23 -5.65
C PRO A 129 15.01 16.51 -6.59
N VAL A 130 16.25 16.49 -6.09
CA VAL A 130 17.45 16.66 -6.92
C VAL A 130 17.59 15.57 -7.99
N SER A 131 17.06 14.37 -7.72
CA SER A 131 17.13 13.23 -8.62
C SER A 131 16.17 13.34 -9.81
N THR A 132 15.19 14.26 -9.80
CA THR A 132 14.33 14.53 -10.96
C THR A 132 15.15 14.96 -12.17
N MET A 133 16.24 15.70 -11.96
CA MET A 133 17.15 16.17 -13.01
C MET A 133 17.71 15.04 -13.87
N PHE A 134 17.89 13.86 -13.28
CA PHE A 134 18.33 12.69 -14.02
C PHE A 134 17.31 12.26 -15.05
N TYR A 135 16.02 12.31 -14.74
CA TYR A 135 14.93 11.81 -15.59
C TYR A 135 14.29 12.87 -16.50
N ASP A 136 14.16 14.12 -16.03
CA ASP A 136 13.33 15.13 -16.70
C ASP A 136 14.09 15.99 -17.72
N PHE A 137 15.41 15.98 -17.68
CA PHE A 137 16.27 16.85 -18.48
C PHE A 137 17.27 16.02 -19.28
N GLU A 138 17.83 16.57 -20.35
CA GLU A 138 18.97 15.98 -21.05
C GLU A 138 20.28 16.65 -20.54
N LEU A 139 21.29 16.78 -21.39
CA LEU A 139 22.45 17.62 -21.11
C LEU A 139 22.10 19.10 -21.35
N GLY A 140 22.74 20.01 -20.62
CA GLY A 140 22.46 21.45 -20.66
C GLY A 140 21.52 21.91 -19.54
N LYS A 141 20.69 22.91 -19.82
CA LYS A 141 19.89 23.60 -18.80
C LYS A 141 18.94 22.66 -18.06
N ALA A 142 19.00 22.68 -16.75
CA ALA A 142 18.13 21.92 -15.87
C ALA A 142 17.79 22.71 -14.60
N SER A 143 16.70 22.30 -13.97
CA SER A 143 16.31 22.84 -12.68
C SER A 143 15.58 21.81 -11.85
N TYR A 144 15.54 22.02 -10.54
CA TYR A 144 14.75 21.20 -9.63
C TYR A 144 14.18 22.05 -8.49
N ASN A 145 13.06 21.61 -7.94
CA ASN A 145 12.42 22.28 -6.82
C ASN A 145 12.95 21.71 -5.50
N ALA A 146 13.63 22.56 -4.72
CA ALA A 146 14.02 22.26 -3.35
C ALA A 146 13.04 22.92 -2.37
N PRO A 147 12.99 22.49 -1.09
CA PRO A 147 12.17 23.15 -0.07
C PRO A 147 12.46 24.65 0.09
N GLY A 148 13.68 25.10 -0.26
CA GLY A 148 14.09 26.51 -0.21
C GLY A 148 13.84 27.31 -1.50
N GLY A 149 13.27 26.71 -2.54
CA GLY A 149 13.04 27.34 -3.85
C GLY A 149 13.54 26.49 -5.03
N THR A 150 13.34 26.99 -6.25
CA THR A 150 13.84 26.36 -7.47
C THR A 150 15.34 26.65 -7.62
N VAL A 151 16.12 25.60 -7.84
CA VAL A 151 17.56 25.68 -8.10
C VAL A 151 17.78 25.42 -9.59
N GLU A 152 18.48 26.34 -10.25
CA GLU A 152 18.79 26.29 -11.68
C GLU A 152 20.28 26.02 -11.93
N GLY A 153 20.59 25.36 -13.04
CA GLY A 153 21.95 25.10 -13.46
C GLY A 153 22.04 24.30 -14.75
N ASP A 154 23.22 23.74 -15.02
CA ASP A 154 23.51 22.94 -16.20
C ASP A 154 23.96 21.52 -15.83
N ILE A 155 23.40 20.52 -16.51
CA ILE A 155 23.89 19.14 -16.47
C ILE A 155 24.98 18.98 -17.53
N THR A 156 26.19 18.70 -17.08
CA THR A 156 27.38 18.62 -17.94
C THR A 156 27.74 17.19 -18.35
N LEU A 157 27.29 16.20 -17.57
CA LEU A 157 27.55 14.78 -17.80
C LEU A 157 26.38 13.96 -17.29
N LYS A 158 26.05 12.86 -17.99
CA LYS A 158 25.14 11.81 -17.52
C LYS A 158 25.74 10.43 -17.79
N ARG A 159 25.63 9.57 -16.80
CA ARG A 159 26.10 8.19 -16.84
C ARG A 159 25.08 7.25 -16.23
N GLN A 160 25.00 6.06 -16.83
CA GLN A 160 24.26 4.94 -16.28
C GLN A 160 25.23 3.80 -15.96
N PHE A 161 24.94 3.09 -14.88
CA PHE A 161 25.78 2.01 -14.38
C PHE A 161 24.93 0.76 -14.18
N ARG A 162 25.52 -0.39 -14.48
CA ARG A 162 25.06 -1.68 -13.97
C ARG A 162 26.05 -2.18 -12.95
N ILE A 163 25.58 -2.24 -11.71
CA ILE A 163 26.36 -2.78 -10.60
C ILE A 163 25.56 -3.93 -10.00
N ARG A 164 26.16 -5.12 -10.01
CA ARG A 164 25.61 -6.34 -9.41
C ARG A 164 26.65 -6.97 -8.52
N GLU A 165 26.23 -7.43 -7.35
CA GLU A 165 27.12 -8.04 -6.34
C GLU A 165 28.36 -7.18 -6.03
N GLY A 166 28.18 -5.85 -6.04
CA GLY A 166 29.26 -4.88 -5.82
C GLY A 166 30.30 -4.80 -6.94
N ARG A 167 30.00 -5.33 -8.14
CA ARG A 167 30.87 -5.25 -9.32
C ARG A 167 30.18 -4.48 -10.44
N MET A 168 30.90 -3.53 -11.02
CA MET A 168 30.43 -2.80 -12.20
C MET A 168 30.53 -3.72 -13.42
N GLU A 169 29.40 -4.06 -14.00
CA GLU A 169 29.32 -4.83 -15.25
C GLU A 169 29.61 -3.90 -16.44
N TYR A 170 28.90 -2.78 -16.53
CA TYR A 170 29.11 -1.75 -17.55
C TYR A 170 28.81 -0.33 -17.05
N MET A 171 29.33 0.64 -17.79
CA MET A 171 29.06 2.07 -17.67
C MET A 171 28.72 2.60 -19.06
N LEU A 172 27.61 3.31 -19.18
CA LEU A 172 27.19 3.97 -20.41
C LEU A 172 27.17 5.48 -20.21
N GLU A 173 27.82 6.20 -21.12
CA GLU A 173 27.67 7.65 -21.26
C GLU A 173 26.58 7.91 -22.30
N SER A 174 25.39 8.23 -21.81
CA SER A 174 24.24 8.54 -22.64
C SER A 174 23.47 9.68 -22.00
N SER A 175 22.99 10.62 -22.80
CA SER A 175 22.01 11.63 -22.38
C SER A 175 20.67 11.00 -22.01
N LEU A 176 20.45 9.74 -22.39
CA LEU A 176 19.23 9.00 -22.14
C LEU A 176 19.39 8.08 -20.95
N ASN A 177 18.33 8.02 -20.15
CA ASN A 177 18.17 6.87 -19.30
C ASN A 177 17.53 5.75 -20.11
N ILE A 178 17.84 4.49 -19.84
CA ILE A 178 17.08 3.36 -20.37
C ILE A 178 16.91 2.40 -19.19
N HIS A 179 15.74 1.80 -18.99
CA HIS A 179 15.51 0.88 -17.86
C HIS A 179 15.63 -0.60 -18.25
N ASP A 180 15.51 -0.90 -19.54
CA ASP A 180 15.53 -2.25 -20.10
C ASP A 180 16.95 -2.63 -20.58
N ASP A 181 17.48 -3.71 -20.01
CA ASP A 181 18.85 -4.20 -20.22
C ASP A 181 19.13 -4.59 -21.70
N ILE A 182 18.14 -5.11 -22.43
CA ILE A 182 18.29 -5.51 -23.84
C ILE A 182 18.18 -4.28 -24.74
N LEU A 183 17.23 -3.40 -24.44
CA LEU A 183 17.06 -2.13 -25.15
C LEU A 183 18.30 -1.23 -24.98
N GLN A 184 18.94 -1.25 -23.82
CA GLN A 184 20.20 -0.54 -23.54
C GLN A 184 21.35 -0.98 -24.45
N LEU A 185 21.53 -2.29 -24.60
CA LEU A 185 22.63 -2.86 -25.37
C LEU A 185 22.45 -2.68 -26.88
N GLU A 186 21.20 -2.73 -27.36
CA GLU A 186 20.88 -2.52 -28.78
C GLU A 186 20.86 -1.03 -29.15
N LEU A 187 20.28 -0.15 -28.32
CA LEU A 187 20.25 1.30 -28.57
C LEU A 187 21.58 2.00 -28.32
N GLY A 188 22.43 1.45 -27.44
CA GLY A 188 23.81 1.91 -27.29
C GLY A 188 24.64 1.70 -28.56
N LYS A 189 24.24 0.74 -29.41
CA LYS A 189 24.87 0.44 -30.70
C LYS A 189 24.20 1.12 -31.88
N ALA A 190 22.90 1.43 -31.79
CA ALA A 190 22.14 2.12 -32.83
C ALA A 190 22.29 3.65 -32.74
N SER A 191 22.95 4.26 -33.72
CA SER A 191 23.32 5.68 -33.74
C SER A 191 22.20 6.67 -34.07
N ASP A 192 20.92 6.28 -34.10
CA ASP A 192 19.84 7.15 -34.58
C ASP A 192 19.35 8.13 -33.49
N GLU A 193 19.72 9.40 -33.65
CA GLU A 193 19.39 10.52 -32.76
C GLU A 193 17.88 10.69 -32.54
N LYS A 194 17.05 10.31 -33.52
CA LYS A 194 15.58 10.36 -33.38
C LYS A 194 15.07 9.33 -32.38
N MET A 195 15.61 8.12 -32.41
CA MET A 195 15.21 7.05 -31.51
C MET A 195 15.59 7.40 -30.06
N LYS A 196 16.73 8.06 -29.89
CA LYS A 196 17.19 8.61 -28.62
C LYS A 196 16.18 9.60 -28.03
N HIS A 197 15.77 10.60 -28.80
CA HIS A 197 14.78 11.61 -28.37
C HIS A 197 13.41 11.00 -28.00
N ILE A 198 12.95 9.98 -28.73
CA ILE A 198 11.68 9.29 -28.42
C ILE A 198 11.75 8.62 -27.04
N VAL A 199 12.85 7.93 -26.74
CA VAL A 199 13.04 7.25 -25.44
C VAL A 199 13.09 8.25 -24.28
N ALA A 200 13.82 9.36 -24.44
CA ALA A 200 13.84 10.43 -23.44
C ALA A 200 12.44 11.00 -23.16
N THR A 201 11.66 11.26 -24.21
CA THR A 201 10.30 11.79 -24.08
C THR A 201 9.40 10.81 -23.32
N ILE A 202 9.43 9.52 -23.67
CA ILE A 202 8.66 8.47 -22.98
C ILE A 202 9.00 8.43 -21.49
N GLN A 203 10.27 8.55 -21.12
CA GLN A 203 10.67 8.50 -19.72
C GLN A 203 10.25 9.73 -18.92
N ARG A 204 10.34 10.91 -19.54
CA ARG A 204 9.84 12.14 -18.95
C ARG A 204 8.34 12.03 -18.66
N ASP A 205 7.58 11.51 -19.62
CA ASP A 205 6.14 11.27 -19.45
C ASP A 205 5.86 10.25 -18.33
N GLN A 206 6.61 9.15 -18.28
CA GLN A 206 6.51 8.17 -17.20
C GLN A 206 6.85 8.77 -15.83
N ASN A 207 7.91 9.57 -15.72
CA ASN A 207 8.30 10.22 -14.47
C ASN A 207 7.25 11.27 -14.03
N ALA A 208 6.65 11.99 -14.97
CA ALA A 208 5.54 12.91 -14.69
C ALA A 208 4.33 12.17 -14.10
N ILE A 209 4.00 10.97 -14.60
CA ILE A 209 2.94 10.11 -14.04
C ILE A 209 3.34 9.61 -12.64
N ILE A 210 4.59 9.17 -12.45
CA ILE A 210 5.10 8.70 -11.15
C ILE A 210 5.01 9.80 -10.09
N ARG A 211 5.40 11.03 -10.43
CA ARG A 211 5.50 12.16 -9.49
C ARG A 211 4.26 13.04 -9.40
N ASN A 212 3.16 12.66 -10.05
CA ASN A 212 1.92 13.44 -9.99
C ASN A 212 1.34 13.43 -8.57
N GLU A 213 1.41 14.54 -7.84
CA GLU A 213 0.84 14.67 -6.49
C GLU A 213 -0.58 15.32 -6.50
N SER A 214 -0.98 15.92 -7.62
CA SER A 214 -2.20 16.74 -7.70
C SER A 214 -3.48 15.94 -7.95
N SER A 215 -3.38 14.75 -8.55
CA SER A 215 -4.55 13.95 -8.93
C SER A 215 -4.91 12.95 -7.85
N ASN A 216 -6.12 13.06 -7.31
CA ASN A 216 -6.66 12.08 -6.33
C ASN A 216 -6.93 10.71 -6.97
N VAL A 217 -7.34 10.70 -8.24
CA VAL A 217 -7.58 9.48 -9.03
C VAL A 217 -6.76 9.58 -10.30
N LEU A 218 -5.98 8.53 -10.60
CA LEU A 218 -5.11 8.45 -11.76
C LEU A 218 -5.36 7.16 -12.52
N ILE A 219 -5.66 7.27 -13.82
CA ILE A 219 -5.87 6.14 -14.72
C ILE A 219 -4.67 6.08 -15.67
N ILE A 220 -3.94 4.96 -15.67
CA ILE A 220 -2.77 4.75 -16.54
C ILE A 220 -3.19 3.84 -17.69
N GLN A 221 -3.37 4.43 -18.88
CA GLN A 221 -3.70 3.72 -20.10
C GLN A 221 -2.50 3.64 -21.05
N GLY A 222 -2.27 2.48 -21.65
CA GLY A 222 -1.15 2.28 -22.57
C GLY A 222 -1.17 0.89 -23.20
N VAL A 223 -0.44 0.73 -24.31
CA VAL A 223 -0.34 -0.53 -25.08
C VAL A 223 0.43 -1.62 -24.32
N ALA A 224 0.38 -2.87 -24.79
CA ALA A 224 1.20 -3.94 -24.23
C ALA A 224 2.70 -3.56 -24.29
N GLY A 225 3.45 -3.89 -23.24
CA GLY A 225 4.88 -3.54 -23.15
C GLY A 225 5.19 -2.10 -22.76
N SER A 226 4.20 -1.20 -22.60
CA SER A 226 4.45 0.22 -22.30
C SER A 226 4.89 0.52 -20.85
N GLY A 227 5.16 -0.50 -20.02
CA GLY A 227 5.65 -0.32 -18.65
C GLY A 227 4.62 0.07 -17.59
N LYS A 228 3.30 -0.03 -17.85
CA LYS A 228 2.22 0.40 -16.92
C LYS A 228 2.39 -0.08 -15.48
N THR A 229 2.67 -1.37 -15.31
CA THR A 229 2.88 -1.97 -13.97
C THR A 229 4.10 -1.37 -13.29
N SER A 230 5.21 -1.25 -14.00
CA SER A 230 6.43 -0.62 -13.48
C SER A 230 6.15 0.83 -13.04
N ILE A 231 5.49 1.62 -13.89
CA ILE A 231 5.08 3.01 -13.56
C ILE A 231 4.25 3.05 -12.28
N ALA A 232 3.27 2.15 -12.11
CA ALA A 232 2.44 2.09 -10.92
C ALA A 232 3.25 1.76 -9.64
N LEU A 233 4.19 0.81 -9.72
CA LEU A 233 5.03 0.43 -8.58
C LEU A 233 6.04 1.53 -8.20
N HIS A 234 6.67 2.14 -9.20
CA HIS A 234 7.53 3.30 -8.98
C HIS A 234 6.75 4.47 -8.38
N ARG A 235 5.51 4.69 -8.81
CA ARG A 235 4.61 5.69 -8.22
C ARG A 235 4.34 5.40 -6.74
N ILE A 236 4.01 4.16 -6.40
CA ILE A 236 3.78 3.76 -5.01
C ILE A 236 5.02 4.04 -4.14
N ALA A 237 6.21 3.63 -4.61
CA ALA A 237 7.46 3.90 -3.90
C ALA A 237 7.78 5.41 -3.77
N PHE A 238 7.47 6.20 -4.80
CA PHE A 238 7.59 7.65 -4.73
C PHE A 238 6.65 8.25 -3.67
N LEU A 239 5.38 7.85 -3.65
CA LEU A 239 4.40 8.33 -2.67
C LEU A 239 4.77 7.93 -1.23
N LEU A 240 5.23 6.70 -1.02
CA LEU A 240 5.71 6.24 0.29
C LEU A 240 6.90 7.07 0.77
N TYR A 241 7.86 7.40 -0.09
CA TYR A 241 8.97 8.28 0.28
C TYR A 241 8.54 9.71 0.56
N ARG A 242 7.70 10.26 -0.32
CA ARG A 242 7.25 11.66 -0.29
C ARG A 242 6.39 11.94 0.93
N PHE A 243 5.51 11.01 1.27
CA PHE A 243 4.55 11.09 2.35
C PHE A 243 4.88 10.15 3.52
N ARG A 244 6.16 9.79 3.72
CA ARG A 244 6.61 8.85 4.76
C ARG A 244 6.23 9.20 6.20
N GLU A 245 5.85 10.45 6.45
CA GLU A 245 5.38 10.93 7.76
C GLU A 245 3.89 10.64 8.00
N THR A 246 3.11 10.45 6.92
CA THR A 246 1.64 10.27 6.97
C THR A 246 1.14 9.00 6.30
N LEU A 247 1.97 8.35 5.47
CA LEU A 247 1.64 7.19 4.66
C LEU A 247 2.66 6.08 4.91
N SER A 248 2.17 4.88 5.19
CA SER A 248 2.97 3.67 5.34
C SER A 248 2.56 2.59 4.35
N SER A 249 3.39 1.57 4.16
CA SER A 249 3.07 0.44 3.29
C SER A 249 1.78 -0.30 3.68
N LYS A 250 1.34 -0.18 4.94
CA LYS A 250 0.09 -0.80 5.44
C LYS A 250 -1.16 -0.05 5.01
N ASP A 251 -1.01 1.21 4.61
CA ASP A 251 -2.11 2.07 4.17
C ASP A 251 -2.40 1.91 2.66
N ILE A 252 -1.62 1.07 1.98
CA ILE A 252 -1.73 0.79 0.56
C ILE A 252 -2.24 -0.64 0.38
N LEU A 253 -3.20 -0.82 -0.53
CA LEU A 253 -3.70 -2.13 -0.95
C LEU A 253 -3.56 -2.27 -2.45
N ILE A 254 -2.91 -3.34 -2.89
CA ILE A 254 -2.85 -3.71 -4.30
C ILE A 254 -3.85 -4.82 -4.56
N ILE A 255 -4.80 -4.55 -5.46
CA ILE A 255 -5.77 -5.55 -5.91
C ILE A 255 -5.29 -6.10 -7.25
N SER A 256 -4.92 -7.38 -7.26
CA SER A 256 -4.39 -8.07 -8.43
C SER A 256 -5.41 -9.04 -9.02
N PRO A 257 -5.45 -9.22 -10.36
CA PRO A 257 -6.33 -10.21 -10.98
C PRO A 257 -5.92 -11.66 -10.69
N ASN A 258 -4.65 -11.92 -10.33
CA ASN A 258 -4.20 -13.27 -9.95
C ASN A 258 -3.00 -13.23 -8.98
N ARG A 259 -2.75 -14.37 -8.30
CA ARG A 259 -1.69 -14.50 -7.30
C ARG A 259 -0.28 -14.43 -7.89
N VAL A 260 -0.07 -14.91 -9.12
CA VAL A 260 1.25 -14.86 -9.79
C VAL A 260 1.70 -13.41 -10.00
N PHE A 261 0.78 -12.54 -10.38
CA PHE A 261 1.05 -11.11 -10.56
C PHE A 261 1.26 -10.39 -9.23
N ALA A 262 0.54 -10.81 -8.18
CA ALA A 262 0.79 -10.35 -6.82
C ALA A 262 2.22 -10.72 -6.39
N ASP A 263 2.60 -11.99 -6.47
CA ASP A 263 3.96 -12.46 -6.13
C ASP A 263 5.06 -11.71 -6.88
N TYR A 264 4.86 -11.41 -8.17
CA TYR A 264 5.77 -10.59 -8.97
C TYR A 264 5.94 -9.17 -8.39
N ILE A 265 4.82 -8.50 -8.05
CA ILE A 265 4.84 -7.16 -7.44
C ILE A 265 5.54 -7.18 -6.07
N SER A 266 5.26 -8.20 -5.26
CA SER A 266 5.78 -8.32 -3.90
C SER A 266 7.31 -8.33 -3.81
N ASN A 267 7.98 -8.67 -4.92
CA ASN A 267 9.44 -8.71 -5.03
C ASN A 267 10.04 -7.39 -5.56
N ILE A 268 9.29 -6.61 -6.36
CA ILE A 268 9.79 -5.38 -7.00
C ILE A 268 9.86 -4.21 -6.03
N LEU A 269 8.85 -4.03 -5.19
CA LEU A 269 8.85 -2.93 -4.21
C LEU A 269 10.04 -3.00 -3.24
N PRO A 270 10.44 -4.19 -2.74
CA PRO A 270 11.71 -4.36 -2.04
C PRO A 270 12.94 -3.92 -2.83
N GLU A 271 12.99 -4.17 -4.14
CA GLU A 271 14.09 -3.70 -5.00
C GLU A 271 14.10 -2.17 -5.16
N LEU A 272 12.92 -1.54 -5.14
CA LEU A 272 12.74 -0.08 -5.14
C LEU A 272 12.97 0.57 -3.77
N GLY A 273 13.21 -0.27 -2.77
CA GLY A 273 13.66 0.14 -1.46
C GLY A 273 12.56 0.20 -0.40
N GLU A 274 11.35 -0.26 -0.70
CA GLU A 274 10.19 -0.22 0.18
C GLU A 274 9.91 -1.56 0.89
N GLU A 275 9.09 -1.52 1.94
CA GLU A 275 8.55 -2.71 2.58
C GLU A 275 7.50 -3.40 1.68
N LYS A 276 7.20 -4.67 2.00
CA LYS A 276 6.13 -5.40 1.31
C LYS A 276 4.78 -4.71 1.57
N ILE A 277 4.00 -4.57 0.51
CA ILE A 277 2.66 -3.98 0.55
C ILE A 277 1.63 -5.11 0.59
N PRO A 278 0.54 -4.96 1.36
CA PRO A 278 -0.59 -5.89 1.31
C PRO A 278 -1.15 -6.03 -0.11
N GLU A 279 -1.28 -7.27 -0.54
CA GLU A 279 -1.82 -7.65 -1.84
C GLU A 279 -3.00 -8.60 -1.63
N THR A 280 -4.05 -8.42 -2.42
CA THR A 280 -5.22 -9.30 -2.40
C THR A 280 -5.78 -9.52 -3.79
N GLY A 281 -6.35 -10.70 -4.03
CA GLY A 281 -7.14 -10.98 -5.22
C GLY A 281 -8.58 -10.48 -5.06
N MET A 282 -9.29 -10.26 -6.16
CA MET A 282 -10.73 -9.94 -6.10
C MET A 282 -11.54 -11.03 -5.40
N GLU A 283 -11.16 -12.30 -5.61
CA GLU A 283 -11.82 -13.45 -4.96
C GLU A 283 -11.50 -13.54 -3.47
N ASP A 284 -10.24 -13.33 -3.09
CA ASP A 284 -9.81 -13.32 -1.68
C ASP A 284 -10.53 -12.17 -0.94
N LEU A 285 -10.57 -10.96 -1.54
CA LEU A 285 -11.32 -9.82 -1.02
C LEU A 285 -12.82 -10.11 -0.86
N ALA A 286 -13.44 -10.72 -1.88
CA ALA A 286 -14.84 -11.10 -1.82
C ALA A 286 -15.11 -12.13 -0.71
N SER A 287 -14.23 -13.12 -0.55
CA SER A 287 -14.36 -14.14 0.49
C SER A 287 -14.25 -13.55 1.89
N ASP A 288 -13.31 -12.63 2.10
CA ASP A 288 -13.13 -11.92 3.37
C ASP A 288 -14.34 -11.04 3.71
N LEU A 289 -14.85 -10.26 2.76
CA LEU A 289 -16.06 -9.44 2.93
C LEU A 289 -17.31 -10.29 3.21
N LEU A 290 -17.34 -11.51 2.70
CA LEU A 290 -18.40 -12.50 2.91
C LEU A 290 -18.16 -13.40 4.14
N GLU A 291 -17.16 -13.08 4.97
CA GLU A 291 -16.76 -13.80 6.18
C GLU A 291 -16.52 -15.30 5.93
N ASN A 292 -16.09 -15.68 4.72
CA ASN A 292 -15.91 -17.06 4.28
C ASN A 292 -17.16 -17.95 4.44
N LYS A 293 -18.36 -17.34 4.51
CA LYS A 293 -19.63 -18.06 4.72
C LYS A 293 -20.28 -18.56 3.43
N TYR A 294 -19.89 -18.00 2.29
CA TYR A 294 -20.54 -18.24 1.00
C TYR A 294 -19.52 -18.71 -0.02
N LYS A 295 -19.86 -19.78 -0.74
CA LYS A 295 -19.05 -20.29 -1.86
C LYS A 295 -19.55 -19.68 -3.16
N PHE A 296 -18.64 -19.14 -3.96
CA PHE A 296 -18.94 -18.63 -5.29
C PHE A 296 -17.97 -19.24 -6.30
N GLN A 297 -18.40 -19.24 -7.55
CA GLN A 297 -17.63 -19.74 -8.69
C GLN A 297 -16.39 -18.85 -8.89
N PRO A 298 -15.18 -19.40 -9.06
CA PRO A 298 -14.01 -18.61 -9.42
C PRO A 298 -14.12 -17.97 -10.80
N PHE A 299 -13.44 -16.86 -11.03
CA PHE A 299 -13.44 -16.14 -12.31
C PHE A 299 -13.01 -17.03 -13.47
N PHE A 300 -11.98 -17.86 -13.27
CA PHE A 300 -11.48 -18.76 -14.32
C PHE A 300 -12.55 -19.78 -14.75
N GLU A 301 -13.23 -20.41 -13.78
CA GLU A 301 -14.31 -21.36 -14.08
C GLU A 301 -15.48 -20.67 -14.79
N HIS A 302 -15.78 -19.43 -14.40
CA HIS A 302 -16.80 -18.62 -15.04
C HIS A 302 -16.44 -18.34 -16.52
N VAL A 303 -15.21 -17.91 -16.80
CA VAL A 303 -14.74 -17.66 -18.17
C VAL A 303 -14.74 -18.94 -19.01
N SER A 304 -14.24 -20.05 -18.48
CA SER A 304 -14.28 -21.34 -19.19
C SER A 304 -15.71 -21.76 -19.54
N HIS A 305 -16.67 -21.55 -18.62
CA HIS A 305 -18.07 -21.87 -18.89
C HIS A 305 -18.65 -21.04 -20.05
N ILE A 306 -18.33 -19.74 -20.13
CA ILE A 306 -18.77 -18.88 -21.24
C ILE A 306 -18.19 -19.35 -22.57
N ILE A 307 -16.93 -19.78 -22.59
CA ILE A 307 -16.22 -20.20 -23.80
C ILE A 307 -16.70 -21.58 -24.27
N GLU A 308 -16.87 -22.52 -23.35
CA GLU A 308 -17.20 -23.91 -23.66
C GLU A 308 -18.70 -24.13 -23.90
N LYS A 309 -19.57 -23.31 -23.28
CA LYS A 309 -21.02 -23.48 -23.35
C LYS A 309 -21.69 -22.22 -23.88
N GLU A 310 -22.44 -22.40 -24.96
CA GLU A 310 -23.35 -21.38 -25.47
C GLU A 310 -24.63 -21.31 -24.61
N ASP A 311 -24.53 -20.71 -23.42
CA ASP A 311 -25.68 -20.39 -22.56
C ASP A 311 -26.00 -18.89 -22.63
N ASP A 312 -26.97 -18.51 -23.47
CA ASP A 312 -27.37 -17.12 -23.61
C ASP A 312 -28.04 -16.54 -22.36
N ASN A 313 -28.70 -17.38 -21.54
CA ASN A 313 -29.26 -16.93 -20.27
C ASN A 313 -28.14 -16.57 -19.29
N LEU A 314 -27.03 -17.32 -19.28
CA LEU A 314 -25.86 -16.98 -18.46
C LEU A 314 -25.26 -15.64 -18.92
N LYS A 315 -25.09 -15.43 -20.23
CA LYS A 315 -24.60 -14.16 -20.78
C LYS A 315 -25.50 -12.98 -20.39
N GLU A 316 -26.82 -13.16 -20.41
CA GLU A 316 -27.77 -12.13 -19.95
C GLU A 316 -27.58 -11.80 -18.46
N ARG A 317 -27.51 -12.83 -17.59
CA ARG A 317 -27.27 -12.64 -16.15
C ARG A 317 -25.97 -11.88 -15.87
N ILE A 318 -24.89 -12.20 -16.61
CA ILE A 318 -23.60 -11.53 -16.49
C ILE A 318 -23.71 -10.06 -16.90
N ARG A 319 -24.30 -9.79 -18.08
CA ARG A 319 -24.49 -8.42 -18.58
C ARG A 319 -25.31 -7.58 -17.62
N PHE A 320 -26.35 -8.17 -17.04
CA PHE A 320 -27.19 -7.50 -16.05
C PHE A 320 -26.39 -7.18 -14.79
N LYS A 321 -25.71 -8.15 -14.17
CA LYS A 321 -24.89 -7.94 -12.96
C LYS A 321 -23.75 -6.94 -13.16
N ALA A 322 -23.20 -6.85 -14.38
CA ALA A 322 -22.15 -5.89 -14.74
C ALA A 322 -22.65 -4.49 -15.12
N SER A 323 -23.97 -4.25 -15.10
CA SER A 323 -24.57 -2.98 -15.52
C SER A 323 -24.75 -1.98 -14.38
N PHE A 324 -24.78 -0.69 -14.71
CA PHE A 324 -25.18 0.36 -13.77
C PHE A 324 -26.63 0.20 -13.28
N GLU A 325 -27.50 -0.42 -14.09
CA GLU A 325 -28.88 -0.69 -13.69
C GLU A 325 -28.92 -1.57 -12.44
N PHE A 326 -28.11 -2.63 -12.38
CA PHE A 326 -28.06 -3.53 -11.23
C PHE A 326 -27.70 -2.80 -9.94
N ILE A 327 -26.70 -1.91 -9.99
CA ILE A 327 -26.29 -1.09 -8.84
C ILE A 327 -27.43 -0.18 -8.39
N ASN A 328 -28.09 0.51 -9.34
CA ASN A 328 -29.22 1.38 -9.01
C ASN A 328 -30.37 0.60 -8.37
N ARG A 329 -30.71 -0.57 -8.92
CA ARG A 329 -31.74 -1.45 -8.35
C ARG A 329 -31.38 -1.92 -6.94
N ILE A 330 -30.11 -2.24 -6.67
CA ILE A 330 -29.65 -2.59 -5.31
C ILE A 330 -29.86 -1.42 -4.36
N ASN A 331 -29.50 -0.20 -4.76
CA ASN A 331 -29.69 0.99 -3.92
C ASN A 331 -31.18 1.23 -3.62
N ASP A 332 -32.05 1.15 -4.63
CA ASP A 332 -33.50 1.27 -4.46
C ASP A 332 -34.05 0.19 -3.52
N TYR A 333 -33.57 -1.04 -3.67
CA TYR A 333 -33.97 -2.15 -2.81
C TYR A 333 -33.49 -1.97 -1.36
N ILE A 334 -32.28 -1.46 -1.14
CA ILE A 334 -31.78 -1.12 0.20
C ILE A 334 -32.71 -0.08 0.87
N LEU A 335 -33.13 0.95 0.13
CA LEU A 335 -34.09 1.93 0.64
C LEU A 335 -35.46 1.32 0.93
N HIS A 336 -35.94 0.40 0.09
CA HIS A 336 -37.19 -0.33 0.33
C HIS A 336 -37.13 -1.15 1.62
N ILE A 337 -36.10 -1.98 1.80
CA ILE A 337 -35.99 -2.83 3.00
C ILE A 337 -35.83 -2.00 4.28
N GLU A 338 -35.15 -0.85 4.23
CA GLU A 338 -35.00 0.02 5.39
C GLU A 338 -36.34 0.60 5.86
N ASN A 339 -37.25 0.90 4.93
CA ASN A 339 -38.53 1.49 5.24
C ASN A 339 -39.60 0.45 5.60
N ASP A 340 -39.58 -0.72 4.96
CA ASP A 340 -40.71 -1.65 4.97
C ASP A 340 -40.46 -2.96 5.74
N TYR A 341 -39.19 -3.38 5.92
CA TYR A 341 -38.89 -4.72 6.46
C TYR A 341 -38.68 -4.75 7.97
N PHE A 342 -38.45 -3.60 8.60
CA PHE A 342 -38.32 -3.50 10.05
C PHE A 342 -39.66 -3.16 10.70
N LYS A 343 -40.26 -4.14 11.40
CA LYS A 343 -41.54 -4.01 12.09
C LYS A 343 -41.30 -4.12 13.61
N PRO A 344 -40.99 -3.01 14.28
CA PRO A 344 -40.70 -3.04 15.71
C PRO A 344 -41.95 -3.37 16.51
N VAL A 345 -41.76 -4.14 17.57
CA VAL A 345 -42.78 -4.52 18.55
C VAL A 345 -42.29 -4.20 19.95
N ASP A 346 -43.20 -4.03 20.89
CA ASP A 346 -42.83 -3.82 22.29
C ASP A 346 -42.11 -5.06 22.84
N VAL A 347 -41.05 -4.85 23.61
CA VAL A 347 -40.29 -5.93 24.24
C VAL A 347 -40.24 -5.70 25.74
N VAL A 348 -40.48 -6.73 26.54
CA VAL A 348 -40.32 -6.65 27.99
C VAL A 348 -39.03 -7.35 28.39
N VAL A 349 -38.08 -6.58 28.94
CA VAL A 349 -36.86 -7.13 29.53
C VAL A 349 -37.11 -7.34 31.02
N LYS A 350 -37.37 -8.59 31.42
CA LYS A 350 -37.76 -9.03 32.77
C LYS A 350 -39.08 -8.42 33.27
N ARG A 351 -39.10 -7.13 33.57
CA ARG A 351 -40.28 -6.34 33.97
C ARG A 351 -40.30 -4.92 33.39
N TYR A 352 -39.25 -4.54 32.66
CA TYR A 352 -39.11 -3.19 32.10
C TYR A 352 -39.57 -3.21 30.63
N PRO A 353 -40.63 -2.47 30.27
CA PRO A 353 -41.10 -2.40 28.90
C PRO A 353 -40.19 -1.48 28.07
N VAL A 354 -39.82 -1.95 26.89
CA VAL A 354 -39.12 -1.21 25.86
C VAL A 354 -40.09 -0.99 24.69
N PRO A 355 -40.59 0.24 24.50
CA PRO A 355 -41.59 0.51 23.48
C PRO A 355 -41.06 0.35 22.04
N ALA A 356 -41.93 -0.10 21.14
CA ALA A 356 -41.66 -0.26 19.71
C ALA A 356 -41.20 1.05 19.04
N PHE A 357 -41.79 2.19 19.44
CA PHE A 357 -41.43 3.49 18.86
C PHE A 357 -39.96 3.85 19.14
N TYR A 358 -39.47 3.55 20.36
CA TYR A 358 -38.10 3.80 20.75
C TYR A 358 -37.15 2.93 19.93
N ILE A 359 -37.47 1.64 19.75
CA ILE A 359 -36.70 0.72 18.92
C ILE A 359 -36.66 1.20 17.47
N LYS A 360 -37.78 1.69 16.94
CA LYS A 360 -37.88 2.26 15.59
C LYS A 360 -36.98 3.48 15.42
N GLU A 361 -37.01 4.39 16.39
CA GLU A 361 -36.20 5.61 16.39
C GLU A 361 -34.71 5.27 16.39
N LYS A 362 -34.27 4.37 17.28
CA LYS A 362 -32.88 3.91 17.34
C LYS A 362 -32.44 3.25 16.03
N PHE A 363 -33.29 2.41 15.42
CA PHE A 363 -32.99 1.82 14.12
C PHE A 363 -32.73 2.86 13.03
N LYS A 364 -33.53 3.95 12.99
CA LYS A 364 -33.34 5.05 12.05
C LYS A 364 -32.08 5.87 12.33
N THR A 365 -31.76 6.11 13.60
CA THR A 365 -30.56 6.84 14.00
C THR A 365 -29.26 6.15 13.54
N TYR A 366 -29.27 4.82 13.47
CA TYR A 366 -28.11 4.04 13.02
C TYR A 366 -28.05 3.83 11.50
N ASN A 367 -28.67 4.69 10.67
CA ASN A 367 -28.67 4.56 9.21
C ASN A 367 -27.26 4.51 8.58
N ARG A 368 -26.24 5.08 9.23
CA ARG A 368 -24.84 5.02 8.77
C ARG A 368 -24.14 3.68 9.04
N LEU A 369 -24.73 2.80 9.83
CA LEU A 369 -24.18 1.46 10.09
C LEU A 369 -24.76 0.44 9.10
N PRO A 370 -23.99 -0.61 8.73
CA PRO A 370 -24.54 -1.76 8.02
C PRO A 370 -25.76 -2.35 8.73
N LEU A 371 -26.79 -2.70 7.95
CA LEU A 371 -28.11 -3.06 8.44
C LEU A 371 -28.11 -4.07 9.61
N PHE A 372 -27.40 -5.19 9.46
CA PHE A 372 -27.36 -6.24 10.48
C PHE A 372 -26.55 -5.87 11.73
N LEU A 373 -25.66 -4.89 11.64
CA LEU A 373 -24.92 -4.37 12.81
C LEU A 373 -25.77 -3.42 13.66
N ARG A 374 -26.80 -2.80 13.06
CA ARG A 374 -27.73 -1.91 13.79
C ARG A 374 -28.43 -2.62 14.94
N PHE A 375 -28.80 -3.89 14.77
CA PHE A 375 -29.49 -4.65 15.83
C PHE A 375 -28.65 -4.76 17.10
N ASN A 376 -27.34 -5.00 16.97
CA ASN A 376 -26.44 -5.05 18.12
C ASN A 376 -26.27 -3.68 18.79
N ALA A 377 -26.27 -2.60 18.00
CA ALA A 377 -26.20 -1.23 18.53
C ALA A 377 -27.47 -0.87 19.31
N ILE A 378 -28.66 -1.20 18.78
CA ILE A 378 -29.94 -1.02 19.47
C ILE A 378 -29.97 -1.78 20.79
N VAL A 379 -29.54 -3.04 20.80
CA VAL A 379 -29.46 -3.86 22.03
C VAL A 379 -28.58 -3.15 23.06
N LYS A 380 -27.38 -2.71 22.69
CA LYS A 380 -26.45 -1.97 23.58
C LYS A 380 -27.07 -0.70 24.16
N ASP A 381 -27.81 0.05 23.34
CA ASP A 381 -28.51 1.26 23.79
C ASP A 381 -29.61 0.93 24.81
N ILE A 382 -30.38 -0.14 24.59
CA ILE A 382 -31.36 -0.64 25.56
C ILE A 382 -30.67 -1.06 26.87
N GLU A 383 -29.53 -1.75 26.82
CA GLU A 383 -28.80 -2.14 28.03
C GLU A 383 -28.31 -0.92 28.81
N ARG A 384 -27.76 0.07 28.11
CA ARG A 384 -27.29 1.31 28.73
C ARG A 384 -28.43 2.07 29.40
N ASP A 385 -29.57 2.18 28.72
CA ASP A 385 -30.72 2.92 29.25
C ASP A 385 -31.34 2.20 30.46
N LEU A 386 -31.42 0.86 30.44
CA LEU A 386 -31.87 0.07 31.61
C LEU A 386 -30.90 0.19 32.80
N MET A 387 -29.60 0.23 32.54
CA MET A 387 -28.60 0.46 33.59
C MET A 387 -28.71 1.87 34.17
N TYR A 388 -28.92 2.88 33.32
CA TYR A 388 -28.97 4.29 33.73
C TYR A 388 -30.26 4.65 34.48
N TYR A 389 -31.42 4.28 33.95
CA TYR A 389 -32.73 4.67 34.51
C TYR A 389 -33.28 3.68 35.52
N ASN A 390 -32.95 2.39 35.40
CA ASN A 390 -33.53 1.34 36.24
C ASN A 390 -32.50 0.65 37.14
N HIS A 391 -31.23 1.07 37.10
CA HIS A 391 -30.11 0.43 37.79
C HIS A 391 -30.09 -1.10 37.58
N TYR A 392 -30.49 -1.54 36.37
CA TYR A 392 -30.62 -2.94 36.04
C TYR A 392 -29.53 -3.37 35.06
N GLU A 393 -28.71 -4.32 35.49
CA GLU A 393 -27.73 -4.96 34.63
C GLU A 393 -28.31 -6.23 34.01
N ILE A 394 -28.35 -6.28 32.68
CA ILE A 394 -28.90 -7.40 31.92
C ILE A 394 -27.95 -8.59 31.98
N SER A 395 -28.47 -9.77 32.32
CA SER A 395 -27.69 -11.02 32.28
C SER A 395 -27.37 -11.45 30.85
N SER A 396 -26.33 -12.27 30.67
CA SER A 396 -25.94 -12.79 29.35
C SER A 396 -27.07 -13.52 28.62
N GLY A 397 -27.95 -14.23 29.36
CA GLY A 397 -29.11 -14.92 28.79
C GLY A 397 -30.21 -13.96 28.31
N GLU A 398 -30.53 -12.95 29.10
CA GLU A 398 -31.51 -11.91 28.73
C GLU A 398 -31.04 -11.08 27.53
N ARG A 399 -29.74 -10.77 27.46
CA ARG A 399 -29.12 -10.09 26.31
C ARG A 399 -29.32 -10.88 25.01
N GLU A 400 -29.13 -12.20 25.06
CA GLU A 400 -29.29 -13.06 23.88
C GLU A 400 -30.76 -13.16 23.45
N ILE A 401 -31.70 -13.22 24.41
CA ILE A 401 -33.15 -13.16 24.11
C ILE A 401 -33.49 -11.83 23.45
N LEU A 402 -33.07 -10.70 24.02
CA LEU A 402 -33.31 -9.37 23.49
C LEU A 402 -32.73 -9.22 22.07
N ARG A 403 -31.50 -9.71 21.85
CA ARG A 403 -30.87 -9.73 20.52
C ARG A 403 -31.71 -10.51 19.51
N LYS A 404 -32.21 -11.70 19.88
CA LYS A 404 -33.09 -12.50 19.02
C LYS A 404 -34.41 -11.79 18.73
N SER A 405 -35.02 -11.15 19.73
CA SER A 405 -36.25 -10.37 19.56
C SER A 405 -36.07 -9.21 18.60
N VAL A 406 -35.04 -8.37 18.80
CA VAL A 406 -34.75 -7.22 17.92
C VAL A 406 -34.42 -7.68 16.50
N LYS A 407 -33.62 -8.74 16.35
CA LYS A 407 -33.31 -9.32 15.03
C LYS A 407 -34.56 -9.90 14.35
N GLY A 408 -35.47 -10.50 15.12
CA GLY A 408 -36.74 -11.05 14.63
C GLY A 408 -37.77 -10.02 14.18
N MET A 409 -37.60 -8.74 14.56
CA MET A 409 -38.42 -7.64 14.05
C MET A 409 -38.11 -7.30 12.58
N PHE A 410 -37.02 -7.83 12.03
CA PHE A 410 -36.66 -7.65 10.64
C PHE A 410 -37.06 -8.88 9.81
N LYS A 411 -37.75 -8.65 8.69
CA LYS A 411 -38.33 -9.71 7.84
C LYS A 411 -37.33 -10.80 7.42
N ILE A 412 -36.09 -10.42 7.10
CA ILE A 412 -35.07 -11.33 6.56
C ILE A 412 -33.80 -11.30 7.40
N THR A 413 -33.41 -12.44 7.95
CA THR A 413 -32.38 -12.51 9.00
C THR A 413 -30.99 -12.88 8.51
N ASN A 414 -30.84 -13.20 7.22
CA ASN A 414 -29.58 -13.58 6.61
C ASN A 414 -29.40 -12.99 5.19
N LEU A 415 -28.14 -12.81 4.78
CA LEU A 415 -27.79 -12.16 3.51
C LEU A 415 -28.23 -12.97 2.28
N ARG A 416 -28.25 -14.31 2.37
CA ARG A 416 -28.65 -15.20 1.27
C ARG A 416 -30.11 -15.00 0.88
N GLU A 417 -30.99 -14.96 1.87
CA GLU A 417 -32.41 -14.69 1.64
C GLU A 417 -32.62 -13.27 1.15
N LEU A 418 -31.84 -12.29 1.64
CA LEU A 418 -31.95 -10.90 1.24
C LEU A 418 -31.53 -10.71 -0.23
N TYR A 419 -30.45 -11.38 -0.65
CA TYR A 419 -30.00 -11.40 -2.03
C TYR A 419 -30.99 -12.13 -2.96
N LYS A 420 -31.62 -13.21 -2.48
CA LYS A 420 -32.70 -13.86 -3.23
C LYS A 420 -33.91 -12.94 -3.38
N ASP A 421 -34.39 -12.37 -2.27
CA ASP A 421 -35.56 -11.49 -2.20
C ASP A 421 -35.41 -10.25 -3.09
N PHE A 422 -34.19 -9.72 -3.25
CA PHE A 422 -33.88 -8.66 -4.21
C PHE A 422 -34.36 -8.97 -5.64
N TYR A 423 -34.07 -10.17 -6.16
CA TYR A 423 -34.50 -10.57 -7.50
C TYR A 423 -36.03 -10.77 -7.60
N PHE A 424 -36.66 -11.22 -6.52
CA PHE A 424 -38.13 -11.32 -6.46
C PHE A 424 -38.78 -9.93 -6.43
N TRP A 425 -38.24 -9.00 -5.64
CA TRP A 425 -38.71 -7.62 -5.53
C TRP A 425 -38.60 -6.88 -6.87
N MET A 426 -37.52 -7.11 -7.61
CA MET A 426 -37.32 -6.55 -8.94
C MET A 426 -38.26 -7.16 -10.00
N GLY A 427 -38.97 -8.24 -9.67
CA GLY A 427 -39.83 -8.97 -10.62
C GLY A 427 -39.05 -9.81 -11.63
N ARG A 428 -37.78 -10.13 -11.35
CA ARG A 428 -36.90 -10.93 -12.22
C ARG A 428 -36.22 -12.09 -11.47
N PRO A 429 -36.99 -13.01 -10.85
CA PRO A 429 -36.43 -14.13 -10.09
C PRO A 429 -35.59 -15.10 -10.93
N GLU A 430 -35.80 -15.14 -12.26
CA GLU A 430 -35.06 -15.96 -13.21
C GLU A 430 -33.57 -15.60 -13.31
N LEU A 431 -33.22 -14.36 -12.98
CA LEU A 431 -31.83 -13.87 -12.97
C LEU A 431 -31.03 -14.35 -11.74
N PHE A 432 -31.70 -14.95 -10.75
CA PHE A 432 -31.02 -15.58 -9.61
C PHE A 432 -30.78 -17.06 -9.87
N ARG A 433 -29.52 -17.44 -10.11
CA ARG A 433 -29.11 -18.84 -10.31
C ARG A 433 -27.84 -19.17 -9.53
N TYR A 434 -27.73 -20.45 -9.16
CA TYR A 434 -26.49 -21.03 -8.62
C TYR A 434 -25.69 -21.64 -9.76
N ALA A 435 -24.36 -21.53 -9.70
CA ALA A 435 -23.48 -22.20 -10.65
C ALA A 435 -23.57 -23.72 -10.50
N LYS A 436 -23.49 -24.21 -9.25
CA LYS A 436 -23.64 -25.63 -8.92
C LYS A 436 -24.03 -25.83 -7.46
N GLY A 437 -25.13 -26.54 -7.19
CA GLY A 437 -25.58 -26.80 -5.82
C GLY A 437 -25.84 -25.51 -5.04
N SER A 438 -25.03 -25.23 -4.02
CA SER A 438 -25.10 -24.01 -3.21
C SER A 438 -24.03 -22.94 -3.57
N VAL A 439 -23.27 -23.16 -4.65
CA VAL A 439 -22.24 -22.24 -5.14
C VAL A 439 -22.88 -21.14 -5.97
N TYR A 440 -22.68 -19.88 -5.57
CA TYR A 440 -23.15 -18.72 -6.35
C TYR A 440 -22.35 -18.58 -7.65
N GLU A 441 -22.98 -18.07 -8.69
CA GLU A 441 -22.24 -17.55 -9.85
C GLU A 441 -21.34 -16.39 -9.42
N TYR A 442 -20.23 -16.19 -10.16
CA TYR A 442 -19.34 -15.03 -9.99
C TYR A 442 -20.12 -13.70 -10.04
#